data_AF-A0A9P5ZBX4-F1
#
_entry.id   AF-A0A9P5ZBX4-F1
#
_cell.length_a   1.000
_cell.length_b   1.000
_cell.length_c   1.000
_cell.angle_alpha   90.00
_cell.angle_beta   90.00
_cell.angle_gamma   90.00
#
_symmetry.space_group_name_H-M   'P 1'
#
loop_
_entity.id
_entity.type
_entity.pdbx_description
1 polymer ?
#
loop_
_entity_poly.entity_id
_entity_poly.type
_entity_poly.pdbx_seq_one_letter_code
_entity_poly.pdbx_strand_id
1 'polypeptide(L)'
;MPLSVLDLPTELVIEISAHSNNPQLPLVCRSLRDIIYSTPSLWSFIYIGKKQQTRGGHAFLDRRLERGATCPLDIVIQDSDLVGKTISWTRLASHRDRIRSLSINTDSWILTGRILHAVLLDPPPPSHPSLRRLDLRFDAYNGMSINYNLPMDPSTLLGPIANLFPALTTLVLPNLRRCTIIPGSPLQSLKTIILDGPMSMRVRWDVPNIHLFAQLLCQLPNLETLWCKEHGMSTFENSSYHPISSPVQLPLLVPKLTKLAMTVPGFGVRLLQAIEAPALQDLHLDGTRDDEADEDLVAWLESHPRTIHSALQVTASRSPLLRRLALVRAYLPREAWEWILGCTSHDTNLPFPHLVSIAVRQMEAVKWEVTNAVDDALMELYAKKGRLILRRFAYLASEPQLRGVALHQFINGVTIAQVPPDEIFELELDGTFGVDTKERLEDLLLTKGVRVILHEEPPQRKSWWTLGRDIDPTEADSY
;
A
#
# COMPACT_ATOMS: atom_id res chain seq x y z
N MET A 1 -8.00 0.17 46.71
CA MET A 1 -7.93 1.61 46.35
C MET A 1 -8.01 1.71 44.84
N PRO A 2 -8.74 2.67 44.26
CA PRO A 2 -8.69 2.91 42.82
C PRO A 2 -7.29 3.42 42.45
N LEU A 3 -6.65 2.77 41.47
CA LEU A 3 -5.37 3.21 40.90
C LEU A 3 -5.55 4.57 40.21
N SER A 4 -4.75 5.56 40.59
CA SER A 4 -4.70 6.85 39.89
C SER A 4 -3.78 6.74 38.68
N VAL A 5 -4.10 7.43 37.58
CA VAL A 5 -3.21 7.55 36.41
C VAL A 5 -1.85 8.17 36.79
N LEU A 6 -1.83 8.99 37.85
CA LEU A 6 -0.60 9.58 38.39
C LEU A 6 0.25 8.59 39.19
N ASP A 7 -0.28 7.41 39.53
CA ASP A 7 0.48 6.35 40.19
C ASP A 7 1.28 5.50 39.17
N LEU A 8 1.08 5.74 37.87
CA LEU A 8 1.82 5.07 36.81
C LEU A 8 3.25 5.66 36.69
N PRO A 9 4.24 4.83 36.33
CA PRO A 9 5.55 5.28 35.86
C PRO A 9 5.43 6.40 34.81
N THR A 10 6.33 7.38 34.87
CA THR A 10 6.31 8.55 33.98
C THR A 10 6.41 8.14 32.51
N GLU A 11 7.15 7.06 32.23
CA GLU A 11 7.32 6.48 30.90
C GLU A 11 5.98 6.00 30.32
N LEU A 12 5.14 5.34 31.14
CA LEU A 12 3.81 4.91 30.72
C LEU A 12 2.87 6.10 30.52
N VAL A 13 2.96 7.13 31.37
CA VAL A 13 2.19 8.36 31.20
C VAL A 13 2.57 9.07 29.89
N ILE A 14 3.86 9.09 29.52
CA ILE A 14 4.35 9.62 28.25
C ILE A 14 3.82 8.78 27.09
N GLU A 15 3.88 7.45 27.17
CA GLU A 15 3.39 6.55 26.13
C GLU A 15 1.89 6.71 25.89
N ILE A 16 1.08 6.73 26.96
CA ILE A 16 -0.36 7.00 26.90
C ILE A 16 -0.63 8.38 26.29
N SER A 17 0.14 9.39 26.70
CA SER A 17 0.00 10.76 26.17
C SER A 17 0.31 10.82 24.68
N ALA A 18 1.36 10.14 24.23
CA ALA A 18 1.74 10.06 22.82
C ALA A 18 0.67 9.39 21.97
N HIS A 19 0.10 8.28 22.44
CA HIS A 19 -0.93 7.53 21.70
C HIS A 19 -2.29 8.25 21.68
N SER A 20 -2.66 8.92 22.77
CA SER A 20 -3.96 9.61 22.85
C SER A 20 -4.05 10.87 21.98
N ASN A 21 -2.90 11.53 21.70
CA ASN A 21 -2.81 12.82 21.01
C ASN A 21 -3.84 13.87 21.50
N ASN A 22 -4.23 13.80 22.78
CA ASN A 22 -5.33 14.60 23.31
C ASN A 22 -4.82 15.94 23.86
N PRO A 23 -5.18 17.08 23.25
CA PRO A 23 -4.69 18.40 23.65
C PRO A 23 -5.21 18.86 25.03
N GLN A 24 -6.19 18.16 25.60
CA GLN A 24 -6.78 18.48 26.91
C GLN A 24 -6.00 17.83 28.07
N LEU A 25 -5.15 16.84 27.82
CA LEU A 25 -4.40 16.14 28.88
C LEU A 25 -3.58 17.08 29.79
N PRO A 26 -2.86 18.11 29.26
CA PRO A 26 -2.15 19.07 30.10
C PRO A 26 -3.06 19.95 30.97
N LEU A 27 -4.38 19.94 30.75
CA LEU A 27 -5.34 20.72 31.54
C LEU A 27 -5.91 19.95 32.73
N VAL A 28 -5.78 18.63 32.76
CA VAL A 28 -6.35 17.76 33.80
C VAL A 28 -5.73 18.04 35.17
N CYS A 29 -4.40 18.07 35.27
CA CYS A 29 -3.69 18.43 36.49
C CYS A 29 -2.29 19.01 36.20
N ARG A 30 -1.66 19.60 37.21
CA ARG A 30 -0.31 20.21 37.08
C ARG A 30 0.76 19.16 36.76
N SER A 31 0.73 18.00 37.41
CA SER A 31 1.74 16.96 37.19
C SER A 31 1.76 16.46 35.74
N LEU A 32 0.58 16.19 35.15
CA LEU A 32 0.48 15.82 33.73
C LEU A 32 0.97 16.93 32.81
N ARG A 33 0.63 18.19 33.14
CA ARG A 33 1.13 19.35 32.40
C ARG A 33 2.65 19.38 32.41
N ASP A 34 3.27 19.23 33.57
CA ASP A 34 4.71 19.33 33.74
C ASP A 34 5.42 18.19 32.99
N ILE A 35 4.92 16.95 33.10
CA ILE A 35 5.44 15.80 32.34
C ILE A 35 5.34 16.07 30.83
N ILE A 36 4.15 16.42 30.33
CA ILE A 36 3.95 16.62 28.89
C ILE A 36 4.77 17.80 28.37
N TYR A 37 4.86 18.88 29.14
CA TYR A 37 5.51 20.12 28.72
C TYR A 37 7.04 20.05 28.81
N SER A 38 7.58 19.18 29.66
CA SER A 38 9.01 18.94 29.81
C SER A 38 9.54 17.81 28.92
N THR A 39 8.68 17.00 28.29
CA THR A 39 9.08 15.85 27.45
C THR A 39 9.11 16.24 25.96
N PRO A 40 10.30 16.46 25.35
CA PRO A 40 10.39 17.00 23.98
C PRO A 40 9.87 16.06 22.89
N SER A 41 9.96 14.73 23.11
CA SER A 41 9.48 13.72 22.16
C SER A 41 7.96 13.74 21.95
N LEU A 42 7.18 14.31 22.87
CA LEU A 42 5.74 14.50 22.67
C LEU A 42 5.42 15.65 21.69
N TRP A 43 6.42 16.44 21.33
CA TRP A 43 6.31 17.58 20.43
C TRP A 43 6.99 17.37 19.08
N SER A 44 7.61 16.20 18.85
CA SER A 44 8.28 15.85 17.59
C SER A 44 7.32 15.68 16.41
N PHE A 45 6.07 15.29 16.68
CA PHE A 45 5.03 15.17 15.67
C PHE A 45 4.32 16.50 15.45
N ILE A 46 4.33 16.99 14.21
CA ILE A 46 3.71 18.26 13.82
C ILE A 46 2.74 18.01 12.67
N TYR A 47 1.46 18.23 12.95
CA TYR A 47 0.41 18.21 11.93
C TYR A 47 -0.02 19.63 11.57
N ILE A 48 0.08 19.97 10.28
CA ILE A 48 -0.30 21.26 9.71
C ILE A 48 -1.45 21.01 8.72
N GLY A 49 -2.68 21.15 9.19
CA GLY A 49 -3.88 21.08 8.35
C GLY A 49 -4.67 22.39 8.34
N LYS A 50 -5.90 22.34 7.83
CA LYS A 50 -6.82 23.50 7.72
C LYS A 50 -6.93 24.34 9.01
N LYS A 51 -6.94 23.71 10.20
CA LYS A 51 -7.04 24.43 11.50
C LYS A 51 -5.80 25.28 11.79
N GLN A 52 -4.63 24.82 11.35
CA GLN A 52 -3.35 25.48 11.56
C GLN A 52 -3.10 26.57 10.52
N GLN A 53 -3.83 26.64 9.42
CA GLN A 53 -3.69 27.68 8.37
C GLN A 53 -4.34 29.03 8.73
N THR A 54 -4.68 29.23 10.00
CA THR A 54 -5.23 30.47 10.54
C THR A 54 -4.13 31.42 11.03
N ARG A 55 -4.47 32.65 11.45
CA ARG A 55 -3.51 33.60 12.05
C ARG A 55 -2.77 33.01 13.29
N GLY A 56 -3.39 32.07 14.00
CA GLY A 56 -2.78 31.38 15.15
C GLY A 56 -1.78 30.26 14.77
N GLY A 57 -1.69 29.93 13.48
CA GLY A 57 -0.84 28.86 12.95
C GLY A 57 0.64 29.03 13.25
N HIS A 58 1.16 30.25 13.12
CA HIS A 58 2.55 30.56 13.45
C HIS A 58 2.86 30.28 14.91
N ALA A 59 2.04 30.80 15.82
CA ALA A 59 2.22 30.59 17.25
C ALA A 59 2.09 29.11 17.64
N PHE A 60 1.26 28.34 16.94
CA PHE A 60 1.19 26.88 17.11
C PHE A 60 2.51 26.21 16.70
N LEU A 61 3.00 26.54 15.51
CA LEU A 61 4.23 25.96 14.95
C LEU A 61 5.45 26.32 15.81
N ASP A 62 5.59 27.58 16.20
CA ASP A 62 6.70 28.06 17.02
C ASP A 62 6.75 27.32 18.36
N ARG A 63 5.62 27.22 19.07
CA ARG A 63 5.55 26.49 20.34
C ARG A 63 5.93 25.02 20.18
N ARG A 64 5.52 24.37 19.08
CA ARG A 64 5.86 22.96 18.81
C ARG A 64 7.35 22.79 18.56
N LEU A 65 7.94 23.63 17.72
CA LEU A 65 9.35 23.59 17.38
C LEU A 65 10.26 23.89 18.57
N GLU A 66 9.88 24.88 19.40
CA GLU A 66 10.57 25.24 20.64
C GLU A 66 10.55 24.09 21.66
N ARG A 67 9.37 23.51 21.91
CA ARG A 67 9.22 22.41 22.89
C ARG A 67 9.82 21.10 22.42
N GLY A 68 9.80 20.84 21.12
CA GLY A 68 10.49 19.69 20.53
C GLY A 68 12.02 19.79 20.63
N ALA A 69 12.57 20.94 21.00
CA ALA A 69 13.99 21.18 21.24
C ALA A 69 14.90 20.65 20.12
N THR A 70 15.68 19.60 20.35
CA THR A 70 16.57 18.96 19.37
C THR A 70 16.02 17.64 18.84
N CYS A 71 14.83 17.22 19.25
CA CYS A 71 14.27 15.94 18.82
C CYS A 71 14.05 15.90 17.29
N PRO A 72 14.23 14.72 16.67
CA PRO A 72 13.82 14.48 15.30
C PRO A 72 12.35 14.83 15.10
N LEU A 73 12.01 15.36 13.93
CA LEU A 73 10.66 15.83 13.60
C LEU A 73 9.99 14.91 12.60
N ASP A 74 8.72 14.60 12.85
CA ASP A 74 7.82 13.96 11.90
C ASP A 74 6.71 14.96 11.56
N ILE A 75 6.68 15.39 10.30
CA ILE A 75 5.84 16.50 9.85
C ILE A 75 4.83 15.98 8.84
N VAL A 76 3.56 16.29 9.06
CA VAL A 76 2.46 16.04 8.12
C VAL A 76 1.81 17.36 7.76
N ILE A 77 1.81 17.67 6.46
CA ILE A 77 1.22 18.88 5.89
C ILE A 77 0.03 18.46 5.02
N GLN A 78 -1.16 18.94 5.35
CA GLN A 78 -2.36 18.81 4.54
C GLN A 78 -2.82 20.21 4.10
N ASP A 79 -2.67 20.52 2.82
CA ASP A 79 -2.95 21.87 2.29
C ASP A 79 -3.79 21.80 1.01
N SER A 80 -4.97 22.42 1.03
CA SER A 80 -5.90 22.42 -0.11
C SER A 80 -6.09 23.79 -0.74
N ASP A 81 -5.23 24.78 -0.46
CA ASP A 81 -5.40 26.13 -0.98
C ASP A 81 -4.09 26.72 -1.51
N LEU A 82 -4.05 26.96 -2.83
CA LEU A 82 -2.95 27.65 -3.51
C LEU A 82 -2.85 29.14 -3.13
N VAL A 83 -3.93 29.75 -2.62
CA VAL A 83 -4.13 31.20 -2.53
C VAL A 83 -4.11 31.71 -1.07
N GLY A 84 -4.42 30.88 -0.09
CA GLY A 84 -4.51 31.26 1.34
C GLY A 84 -3.26 31.00 2.19
N LYS A 85 -2.09 31.59 1.87
CA LYS A 85 -0.88 31.35 2.68
C LYS A 85 -0.79 32.25 3.91
N THR A 86 -1.28 31.76 5.05
CA THR A 86 -0.98 32.37 6.36
C THR A 86 0.27 31.78 7.02
N ILE A 87 0.71 30.56 6.70
CA ILE A 87 1.88 29.94 7.36
C ILE A 87 3.15 30.16 6.53
N SER A 88 4.22 30.64 7.20
CA SER A 88 5.55 30.76 6.59
C SER A 88 6.34 29.46 6.75
N TRP A 89 6.58 28.77 5.64
CA TRP A 89 7.39 27.54 5.59
C TRP A 89 8.86 27.75 5.98
N THR A 90 9.35 29.01 5.92
CA THR A 90 10.71 29.37 6.32
C THR A 90 11.05 28.97 7.76
N ARG A 91 10.04 28.95 8.65
CA ARG A 91 10.22 28.52 10.03
C ARG A 91 10.44 27.02 10.16
N LEU A 92 9.81 26.21 9.33
CA LEU A 92 10.15 24.78 9.24
C LEU A 92 11.52 24.57 8.60
N ALA A 93 11.85 25.37 7.59
CA ALA A 93 13.14 25.29 6.91
C ALA A 93 14.32 25.50 7.87
N SER A 94 14.19 26.36 8.88
CA SER A 94 15.22 26.55 9.91
C SER A 94 15.46 25.33 10.81
N HIS A 95 14.60 24.31 10.73
CA HIS A 95 14.73 23.04 11.46
C HIS A 95 14.84 21.83 10.54
N ARG A 96 15.13 22.01 9.25
CA ARG A 96 15.19 20.94 8.24
C ARG A 96 16.13 19.78 8.60
N ASP A 97 17.23 20.06 9.31
CA ASP A 97 18.20 19.03 9.72
C ASP A 97 17.66 18.07 10.79
N ARG A 98 16.54 18.44 11.43
CA ARG A 98 15.82 17.58 12.38
C ARG A 98 14.72 16.78 11.70
N ILE A 99 14.31 17.15 10.49
CA ILE A 99 13.18 16.50 9.81
C ILE A 99 13.59 15.08 9.41
N ARG A 100 12.95 14.12 10.06
CA ARG A 100 13.13 12.69 9.81
C ARG A 100 12.07 12.16 8.86
N SER A 101 10.84 12.65 8.99
CA SER A 101 9.71 12.28 8.15
C SER A 101 9.00 13.53 7.68
N LEU A 102 8.76 13.65 6.37
CA LEU A 102 7.98 14.73 5.78
C LEU A 102 6.90 14.14 4.87
N SER A 103 5.64 14.38 5.23
CA SER A 103 4.47 14.06 4.42
C SER A 103 3.79 15.34 3.96
N ILE A 104 3.59 15.49 2.66
CA ILE A 104 2.90 16.62 2.03
C ILE A 104 1.75 16.05 1.21
N ASN A 105 0.52 16.33 1.62
CA ASN A 105 -0.71 15.95 0.93
C ASN A 105 -1.47 17.20 0.52
N THR A 106 -1.52 17.49 -0.78
CA THR A 106 -2.12 18.73 -1.29
C THR A 106 -3.25 18.49 -2.30
N ASP A 107 -3.92 19.55 -2.74
CA ASP A 107 -4.88 19.50 -3.85
C ASP A 107 -4.22 19.64 -5.24
N SER A 108 -2.91 19.89 -5.27
CA SER A 108 -2.19 20.17 -6.50
C SER A 108 -0.70 19.90 -6.37
N TRP A 109 -0.13 19.38 -7.45
CA TRP A 109 1.30 19.08 -7.56
C TRP A 109 2.20 20.29 -7.40
N ILE A 110 1.76 21.44 -7.92
CA ILE A 110 2.49 22.70 -7.83
C ILE A 110 2.61 23.13 -6.37
N LEU A 111 1.55 22.97 -5.58
CA LEU A 111 1.60 23.26 -4.15
C LEU A 111 2.54 22.31 -3.41
N THR A 112 2.49 21.01 -3.73
CA THR A 112 3.44 20.01 -3.20
C THR A 112 4.88 20.46 -3.42
N GLY A 113 5.23 20.82 -4.66
CA GLY A 113 6.58 21.25 -5.03
C GLY A 113 7.00 22.56 -4.36
N ARG A 114 6.10 23.53 -4.25
CA ARG A 114 6.37 24.80 -3.53
C ARG A 114 6.65 24.58 -2.06
N ILE A 115 5.88 23.72 -1.38
CA ILE A 115 6.08 23.41 0.04
C ILE A 115 7.40 22.67 0.21
N LEU A 116 7.63 21.63 -0.60
CA LEU A 116 8.85 20.84 -0.57
C LEU A 116 10.09 21.71 -0.78
N HIS A 117 10.05 22.61 -1.77
CA HIS A 117 11.12 23.55 -2.02
C HIS A 117 11.34 24.50 -0.84
N ALA A 118 10.27 25.10 -0.32
CA ALA A 118 10.37 26.04 0.79
C ALA A 118 10.83 25.40 2.12
N VAL A 119 10.55 24.11 2.35
CA VAL A 119 10.89 23.42 3.61
C VAL A 119 12.27 22.78 3.53
N LEU A 120 12.59 22.10 2.42
CA LEU A 120 13.84 21.33 2.32
C LEU A 120 14.88 22.03 1.43
N LEU A 121 14.48 22.61 0.30
CA LEU A 121 15.43 22.98 -0.76
C LEU A 121 15.87 24.45 -0.75
N ASP A 122 15.23 25.32 0.03
CA ASP A 122 15.54 26.74 0.10
C ASP A 122 16.00 27.14 1.51
N PRO A 123 17.19 27.74 1.69
CA PRO A 123 18.24 27.93 0.68
C PRO A 123 18.83 26.60 0.18
N PRO A 124 19.36 26.54 -1.07
CA PRO A 124 19.93 25.34 -1.68
C PRO A 124 20.86 24.61 -0.71
N PRO A 125 20.55 23.38 -0.31
CA PRO A 125 21.30 22.66 0.70
C PRO A 125 22.37 21.77 0.06
N PRO A 126 23.48 21.50 0.78
CA PRO A 126 24.48 20.53 0.35
C PRO A 126 24.03 19.06 0.55
N SER A 127 23.15 18.75 1.52
CA SER A 127 22.47 17.45 1.74
C SER A 127 21.56 17.50 2.99
N HIS A 128 20.63 16.53 3.16
CA HIS A 128 19.80 16.32 4.36
C HIS A 128 19.90 14.88 4.86
N PRO A 129 20.91 14.57 5.71
CA PRO A 129 21.18 13.22 6.14
C PRO A 129 20.18 12.66 7.17
N SER A 130 19.30 13.50 7.73
CA SER A 130 18.32 13.06 8.74
C SER A 130 17.02 12.53 8.14
N LEU A 131 16.70 12.90 6.90
CA LEU A 131 15.42 12.56 6.27
C LEU A 131 15.40 11.06 5.90
N ARG A 132 14.49 10.32 6.52
CA ARG A 132 14.28 8.88 6.30
C ARG A 132 13.00 8.59 5.53
N ARG A 133 11.96 9.42 5.66
CA ARG A 133 10.71 9.27 4.93
C ARG A 133 10.33 10.56 4.22
N LEU A 134 10.06 10.45 2.93
CA LEU A 134 9.48 11.51 2.11
C LEU A 134 8.21 10.99 1.47
N ASP A 135 7.09 11.67 1.73
CA ASP A 135 5.77 11.27 1.25
C ASP A 135 5.09 12.44 0.57
N LEU A 136 4.96 12.36 -0.76
CA LEU A 136 4.41 13.41 -1.61
C LEU A 136 3.12 12.89 -2.25
N ARG A 137 2.00 13.50 -1.91
CA ARG A 137 0.67 13.15 -2.41
C ARG A 137 -0.06 14.40 -2.86
N PHE A 138 -0.88 14.25 -3.88
CA PHE A 138 -1.83 15.30 -4.25
C PHE A 138 -3.13 14.72 -4.78
N ASP A 139 -4.21 15.48 -4.63
CA ASP A 139 -5.52 15.17 -5.17
C ASP A 139 -5.66 15.74 -6.59
N ALA A 140 -5.91 14.90 -7.59
CA ALA A 140 -6.03 15.36 -8.98
C ALA A 140 -7.44 15.82 -9.36
N TYR A 141 -8.40 15.85 -8.41
CA TYR A 141 -9.82 16.04 -8.69
C TYR A 141 -10.18 17.31 -9.47
N ASN A 142 -9.33 18.34 -9.47
CA ASN A 142 -9.68 19.65 -10.06
C ASN A 142 -9.40 19.80 -11.56
N GLY A 143 -9.00 18.74 -12.29
CA GLY A 143 -9.01 18.72 -13.76
C GLY A 143 -8.14 19.78 -14.48
N MET A 144 -7.37 20.59 -13.75
CA MET A 144 -6.49 21.58 -14.35
C MET A 144 -5.31 20.86 -15.00
N SER A 145 -5.16 21.03 -16.32
CA SER A 145 -4.00 20.51 -17.04
C SER A 145 -2.76 21.18 -16.45
N ILE A 146 -1.85 20.35 -15.95
CA ILE A 146 -0.61 20.83 -15.36
C ILE A 146 0.33 21.14 -16.52
N ASN A 147 0.69 22.41 -16.68
CA ASN A 147 1.71 22.82 -17.63
C ASN A 147 3.08 22.32 -17.12
N TYR A 148 3.75 21.46 -17.90
CA TYR A 148 4.88 20.62 -17.48
C TYR A 148 6.21 21.36 -17.26
N ASN A 149 6.26 22.68 -17.48
CA ASN A 149 7.50 23.47 -17.47
C ASN A 149 7.58 24.47 -16.29
N LEU A 150 6.95 24.15 -15.16
CA LEU A 150 6.97 25.06 -14.01
C LEU A 150 8.26 24.87 -13.17
N PRO A 151 8.93 25.95 -12.73
CA PRO A 151 10.21 25.93 -12.01
C PRO A 151 10.15 25.35 -10.58
N MET A 152 9.18 24.50 -10.28
CA MET A 152 8.92 23.92 -8.94
C MET A 152 8.35 22.50 -9.05
N ASP A 153 8.67 21.76 -10.13
CA ASP A 153 8.22 20.39 -10.28
C ASP A 153 9.01 19.46 -9.31
N PRO A 154 8.35 18.79 -8.34
CA PRO A 154 8.99 17.79 -7.48
C PRO A 154 9.75 16.70 -8.22
N SER A 155 9.41 16.42 -9.49
CA SER A 155 10.11 15.43 -10.32
C SER A 155 11.60 15.79 -10.48
N THR A 156 11.94 17.08 -10.52
CA THR A 156 13.33 17.56 -10.64
C THR A 156 14.22 17.12 -9.47
N LEU A 157 13.63 16.68 -8.36
CA LEU A 157 14.35 16.20 -7.18
C LEU A 157 14.78 14.74 -7.29
N LEU A 158 14.15 13.96 -8.18
CA LEU A 158 14.44 12.54 -8.33
C LEU A 158 15.85 12.31 -8.88
N GLY A 159 16.36 13.19 -9.75
CA GLY A 159 17.72 13.13 -10.26
C GLY A 159 18.77 13.17 -9.13
N PRO A 160 18.82 14.23 -8.32
CA PRO A 160 19.77 14.36 -7.21
C PRO A 160 19.31 13.70 -5.89
N ILE A 161 18.23 12.92 -5.87
CA ILE A 161 17.57 12.47 -4.62
C ILE A 161 18.52 11.72 -3.67
N ALA A 162 19.43 10.90 -4.21
CA ALA A 162 20.41 10.16 -3.42
C ALA A 162 21.41 11.10 -2.70
N ASN A 163 21.79 12.19 -3.34
CA ASN A 163 22.71 13.19 -2.79
C ASN A 163 22.00 14.09 -1.78
N LEU A 164 20.73 14.45 -2.08
CA LEU A 164 19.92 15.28 -1.21
C LEU A 164 19.50 14.53 0.06
N PHE A 165 19.17 13.24 -0.03
CA PHE A 165 18.61 12.46 1.09
C PHE A 165 19.31 11.11 1.24
N PRO A 166 20.59 11.08 1.66
CA PRO A 166 21.39 9.85 1.69
C PRO A 166 20.91 8.80 2.71
N ALA A 167 20.04 9.18 3.65
CA ALA A 167 19.45 8.26 4.64
C ALA A 167 17.98 7.91 4.34
N LEU A 168 17.47 8.26 3.15
CA LEU A 168 16.08 8.03 2.78
C LEU A 168 15.78 6.54 2.71
N THR A 169 14.90 6.03 3.56
CA THR A 169 14.47 4.63 3.59
C THR A 169 13.12 4.42 2.91
N THR A 170 12.26 5.44 2.90
CA THR A 170 10.90 5.37 2.39
C THR A 170 10.59 6.55 1.50
N LEU A 171 10.16 6.27 0.27
CA LEU A 171 9.77 7.27 -0.72
C LEU A 171 8.36 6.95 -1.21
N VAL A 172 7.43 7.88 -0.97
CA VAL A 172 6.07 7.81 -1.50
C VAL A 172 5.90 8.95 -2.49
N LEU A 173 5.55 8.60 -3.72
CA LEU A 173 5.37 9.54 -4.81
C LEU A 173 4.03 9.32 -5.50
N PRO A 174 3.48 10.37 -6.11
CA PRO A 174 2.24 10.25 -6.85
C PRO A 174 2.49 9.81 -8.29
N ASN A 175 1.85 8.70 -8.70
CA ASN A 175 1.80 8.14 -10.06
C ASN A 175 3.16 7.89 -10.77
N LEU A 176 3.27 6.75 -11.46
CA LEU A 176 4.44 6.34 -12.25
C LEU A 176 4.92 7.37 -13.28
N ARG A 177 4.00 8.10 -13.94
CA ARG A 177 4.36 9.00 -15.06
C ARG A 177 5.35 10.09 -14.67
N ARG A 178 5.22 10.63 -13.45
CA ARG A 178 6.08 11.72 -12.95
C ARG A 178 7.37 11.22 -12.30
N CYS A 179 7.47 9.91 -12.11
CA CYS A 179 8.59 9.25 -11.46
C CYS A 179 9.59 8.64 -12.46
N THR A 180 9.45 8.94 -13.75
CA THR A 180 10.28 8.40 -14.84
C THR A 180 11.70 8.98 -14.89
N ILE A 181 12.06 9.87 -13.97
CA ILE A 181 13.42 10.39 -13.85
C ILE A 181 14.26 9.37 -13.11
N ILE A 182 15.25 8.82 -13.81
CA ILE A 182 16.22 7.88 -13.27
C ILE A 182 17.11 8.65 -12.28
N PRO A 183 17.28 8.15 -11.05
CA PRO A 183 18.24 8.73 -10.11
C PRO A 183 19.63 8.79 -10.74
N GLY A 184 20.34 9.91 -10.55
CA GLY A 184 21.71 10.06 -11.04
C GLY A 184 22.71 9.13 -10.34
N SER A 185 22.31 8.48 -9.25
CA SER A 185 23.10 7.51 -8.49
C SER A 185 22.20 6.53 -7.71
N PRO A 186 22.73 5.35 -7.33
CA PRO A 186 21.94 4.34 -6.61
C PRO A 186 21.44 4.82 -5.24
N LEU A 187 20.20 4.50 -4.90
CA LEU A 187 19.57 4.82 -3.63
C LEU A 187 19.82 3.70 -2.62
N GLN A 188 21.03 3.68 -2.07
CA GLN A 188 21.51 2.60 -1.20
C GLN A 188 20.68 2.43 0.08
N SER A 189 20.13 3.50 0.67
CA SER A 189 19.34 3.41 1.90
C SER A 189 17.88 3.03 1.67
N LEU A 190 17.40 3.13 0.42
CA LEU A 190 15.98 3.06 0.13
C LEU A 190 15.48 1.61 0.16
N LYS A 191 14.46 1.38 1.01
CA LYS A 191 13.84 0.07 1.26
C LYS A 191 12.41 0.01 0.77
N THR A 192 11.70 1.14 0.78
CA THR A 192 10.28 1.20 0.43
C THR A 192 10.03 2.25 -0.61
N ILE A 193 9.43 1.84 -1.73
CA ILE A 193 8.85 2.74 -2.72
C ILE A 193 7.36 2.50 -2.80
N ILE A 194 6.59 3.59 -2.74
CA ILE A 194 5.15 3.58 -3.01
C ILE A 194 4.88 4.60 -4.11
N LEU A 195 4.38 4.12 -5.23
CA LEU A 195 3.97 4.92 -6.39
C LEU A 195 2.45 4.78 -6.48
N ASP A 196 1.75 5.75 -5.92
CA ASP A 196 0.30 5.72 -5.74
C ASP A 196 -0.26 7.11 -5.98
N GLY A 197 -1.18 7.25 -6.94
CA GLY A 197 -1.81 8.54 -7.17
C GLY A 197 -2.97 8.48 -8.17
N PRO A 198 -3.98 9.36 -7.98
CA PRO A 198 -5.15 9.42 -8.86
C PRO A 198 -4.71 9.75 -10.29
N MET A 199 -5.25 9.02 -11.27
CA MET A 199 -4.99 9.32 -12.66
C MET A 199 -5.95 10.43 -13.12
N SER A 200 -5.40 11.51 -13.68
CA SER A 200 -6.22 12.46 -14.44
C SER A 200 -6.69 11.75 -15.72
N MET A 201 -8.00 11.51 -15.81
CA MET A 201 -8.71 10.76 -16.87
C MET A 201 -8.44 11.21 -18.32
N ARG A 202 -7.67 12.27 -18.58
CA ARG A 202 -7.65 12.94 -19.88
C ARG A 202 -6.39 12.79 -20.70
N VAL A 203 -5.34 12.14 -20.20
CA VAL A 203 -4.08 12.01 -20.96
C VAL A 203 -3.89 10.54 -21.37
N ARG A 204 -4.61 10.13 -22.43
CA ARG A 204 -4.55 8.78 -23.05
C ARG A 204 -3.21 8.46 -23.75
N TRP A 205 -2.20 9.33 -23.71
CA TRP A 205 -1.11 9.31 -24.70
C TRP A 205 0.28 8.86 -24.24
N ASP A 206 0.53 8.72 -22.93
CA ASP A 206 1.86 8.34 -22.43
C ASP A 206 1.79 7.11 -21.52
N VAL A 207 2.20 5.95 -22.04
CA VAL A 207 2.28 4.68 -21.29
C VAL A 207 3.54 4.71 -20.42
N PRO A 208 3.50 4.30 -19.13
CA PRO A 208 4.73 4.16 -18.36
C PRO A 208 5.68 3.19 -19.05
N ASN A 209 6.87 3.70 -19.36
CA ASN A 209 7.88 2.94 -20.05
C ASN A 209 8.50 1.94 -19.08
N ILE A 210 8.20 0.65 -19.28
CA ILE A 210 8.77 -0.46 -18.50
C ILE A 210 10.30 -0.40 -18.43
N HIS A 211 10.98 0.12 -19.46
CA HIS A 211 12.43 0.27 -19.47
C HIS A 211 12.92 1.32 -18.48
N LEU A 212 12.25 2.48 -18.39
CA LEU A 212 12.60 3.52 -17.42
C LEU A 212 12.35 3.02 -15.99
N PHE A 213 11.25 2.29 -15.80
CA PHE A 213 10.97 1.69 -14.51
C PHE A 213 11.98 0.62 -14.13
N ALA A 214 12.38 -0.21 -15.09
CA ALA A 214 13.42 -1.20 -14.90
C ALA A 214 14.77 -0.55 -14.52
N GLN A 215 15.14 0.54 -15.20
CA GLN A 215 16.33 1.32 -14.87
C GLN A 215 16.25 1.90 -13.46
N LEU A 216 15.08 2.39 -13.04
CA LEU A 216 14.84 2.79 -11.66
C LEU A 216 15.08 1.62 -10.71
N LEU A 217 14.49 0.44 -10.93
CA LEU A 217 14.68 -0.72 -10.05
C LEU A 217 16.15 -1.14 -9.94
N CYS A 218 16.93 -1.05 -11.02
CA CYS A 218 18.37 -1.31 -10.98
C CYS A 218 19.15 -0.34 -10.06
N GLN A 219 18.62 0.86 -9.78
CA GLN A 219 19.19 1.83 -8.85
C GLN A 219 18.79 1.58 -7.38
N LEU A 220 18.03 0.52 -7.10
CA LEU A 220 17.44 0.25 -5.78
C LEU A 220 17.90 -1.11 -5.22
N PRO A 221 19.19 -1.29 -4.92
CA PRO A 221 19.75 -2.59 -4.53
C PRO A 221 19.19 -3.14 -3.21
N ASN A 222 18.59 -2.29 -2.38
CA ASN A 222 18.06 -2.62 -1.06
C ASN A 222 16.53 -2.54 -0.95
N LEU A 223 15.83 -2.56 -2.10
CA LEU A 223 14.38 -2.49 -2.13
C LEU A 223 13.75 -3.73 -1.49
N GLU A 224 12.97 -3.51 -0.42
CA GLU A 224 12.24 -4.53 0.33
C GLU A 224 10.74 -4.48 0.04
N THR A 225 10.19 -3.29 -0.25
CA THR A 225 8.77 -3.06 -0.52
C THR A 225 8.59 -2.19 -1.76
N LEU A 226 7.81 -2.67 -2.72
CA LEU A 226 7.44 -1.94 -3.92
C LEU A 226 5.94 -1.93 -4.12
N TRP A 227 5.33 -0.76 -4.05
CA TRP A 227 3.93 -0.57 -4.39
C TRP A 227 3.81 0.29 -5.64
N CYS A 228 3.07 -0.22 -6.62
CA CYS A 228 2.99 0.35 -7.95
C CYS A 228 1.54 0.35 -8.43
N LYS A 229 0.81 1.42 -8.10
CA LYS A 229 -0.59 1.56 -8.46
C LYS A 229 -0.75 2.48 -9.67
N GLU A 230 -1.29 1.93 -10.73
CA GLU A 230 -1.63 2.66 -11.94
C GLU A 230 -3.06 2.37 -12.34
N HIS A 231 -3.94 3.36 -12.16
CA HIS A 231 -5.36 3.21 -12.46
C HIS A 231 -5.69 3.29 -13.97
N GLY A 232 -4.70 3.50 -14.84
CA GLY A 232 -4.89 3.62 -16.28
C GLY A 232 -4.75 2.30 -17.04
N MET A 233 -5.66 2.05 -17.98
CA MET A 233 -5.72 0.84 -18.82
C MET A 233 -4.79 0.84 -20.04
N SER A 234 -3.76 1.69 -20.09
CA SER A 234 -2.97 1.81 -21.32
C SER A 234 -2.14 0.54 -21.59
N THR A 235 -2.74 -0.35 -22.38
CA THR A 235 -2.14 -1.56 -22.95
C THR A 235 -1.44 -1.27 -24.28
N PHE A 236 -1.76 -0.13 -24.90
CA PHE A 236 -1.21 0.27 -26.18
C PHE A 236 0.22 0.79 -26.03
N GLU A 237 1.20 -0.04 -26.40
CA GLU A 237 2.52 0.46 -26.75
C GLU A 237 2.38 1.37 -27.97
N ASN A 238 2.34 2.69 -27.77
CA ASN A 238 2.85 3.58 -28.80
C ASN A 238 4.36 3.32 -28.88
N SER A 239 4.73 2.32 -29.68
CA SER A 239 6.08 1.90 -30.03
C SER A 239 6.90 2.97 -30.76
N SER A 240 6.39 4.19 -30.85
CA SER A 240 6.93 5.30 -31.62
C SER A 240 7.85 6.24 -30.84
N TYR A 241 8.09 6.04 -29.54
CA TYR A 241 8.99 6.91 -28.75
C TYR A 241 10.35 6.28 -28.44
N HIS A 242 11.34 6.79 -29.18
CA HIS A 242 12.80 6.79 -29.01
C HIS A 242 13.52 5.50 -28.53
N PRO A 243 14.54 5.03 -29.27
CA PRO A 243 15.40 3.93 -28.82
C PRO A 243 16.20 4.39 -27.59
N ILE A 244 15.82 3.90 -26.41
CA ILE A 244 16.67 4.01 -25.22
C ILE A 244 17.94 3.22 -25.54
N SER A 245 19.08 3.91 -25.49
CA SER A 245 20.40 3.45 -25.93
C SER A 245 21.04 2.37 -25.06
N SER A 246 20.30 1.75 -24.14
CA SER A 246 20.80 0.66 -23.30
C SER A 246 19.73 -0.40 -23.11
N PRO A 247 19.95 -1.64 -23.59
CA PRO A 247 19.01 -2.73 -23.39
C PRO A 247 18.99 -3.09 -21.91
N VAL A 248 17.82 -2.98 -21.30
CA VAL A 248 17.56 -3.51 -19.97
C VAL A 248 17.58 -5.04 -20.07
N GLN A 249 18.43 -5.70 -19.28
CA GLN A 249 18.43 -7.16 -19.21
C GLN A 249 17.23 -7.63 -18.38
N LEU A 250 16.45 -8.55 -18.95
CA LEU A 250 15.37 -9.26 -18.27
C LEU A 250 15.82 -10.70 -17.97
N PRO A 251 15.44 -11.27 -16.81
CA PRO A 251 14.61 -10.67 -15.77
C PRO A 251 15.33 -9.63 -14.90
N LEU A 252 14.57 -8.72 -14.30
CA LEU A 252 15.04 -7.70 -13.36
C LEU A 252 15.24 -8.30 -11.99
N LEU A 253 16.49 -8.44 -11.56
CA LEU A 253 16.80 -8.96 -10.23
C LEU A 253 16.48 -7.93 -9.16
N VAL A 254 15.52 -8.26 -8.29
CA VAL A 254 15.15 -7.50 -7.08
C VAL A 254 15.23 -8.45 -5.88
N PRO A 255 16.44 -8.88 -5.49
CA PRO A 255 16.63 -10.03 -4.60
C PRO A 255 16.16 -9.82 -3.16
N LYS A 256 15.99 -8.56 -2.73
CA LYS A 256 15.55 -8.21 -1.38
C LYS A 256 14.06 -7.87 -1.29
N LEU A 257 13.36 -7.85 -2.42
CA LEU A 257 11.95 -7.50 -2.47
C LEU A 257 11.14 -8.58 -1.74
N THR A 258 10.53 -8.21 -0.61
CA THR A 258 9.70 -9.10 0.20
C THR A 258 8.21 -8.81 0.03
N LYS A 259 7.86 -7.58 -0.35
CA LYS A 259 6.49 -7.10 -0.49
C LYS A 259 6.28 -6.40 -1.82
N LEU A 260 5.28 -6.84 -2.56
CA LEU A 260 4.91 -6.29 -3.86
C LEU A 260 3.40 -6.07 -3.93
N ALA A 261 2.99 -4.84 -4.20
CA ALA A 261 1.60 -4.50 -4.45
C ALA A 261 1.49 -3.77 -5.78
N MET A 262 0.52 -4.13 -6.62
CA MET A 262 0.37 -3.48 -7.90
C MET A 262 -1.02 -3.55 -8.48
N THR A 263 -1.28 -2.64 -9.40
CA THR A 263 -2.50 -2.67 -10.20
C THR A 263 -2.38 -3.67 -11.35
N VAL A 264 -3.38 -4.54 -11.51
CA VAL A 264 -3.52 -5.52 -12.60
C VAL A 264 -4.92 -5.43 -13.18
N PRO A 265 -5.17 -5.71 -14.47
CA PRO A 265 -4.20 -5.92 -15.57
C PRO A 265 -3.40 -4.64 -15.90
N GLY A 266 -2.54 -4.71 -16.93
CA GLY A 266 -1.79 -3.56 -17.44
C GLY A 266 -0.31 -3.57 -17.05
N PHE A 267 0.23 -2.40 -16.68
CA PHE A 267 1.64 -2.24 -16.33
C PHE A 267 2.11 -3.19 -15.24
N GLY A 268 1.31 -3.43 -14.20
CA GLY A 268 1.66 -4.36 -13.12
C GLY A 268 1.90 -5.79 -13.62
N VAL A 269 1.03 -6.31 -14.50
CA VAL A 269 1.21 -7.66 -15.09
C VAL A 269 2.53 -7.76 -15.86
N ARG A 270 2.87 -6.74 -16.64
CA ARG A 270 4.15 -6.67 -17.37
C ARG A 270 5.33 -6.64 -16.40
N LEU A 271 5.20 -5.87 -15.32
CA LEU A 271 6.23 -5.77 -14.29
C LEU A 271 6.43 -7.13 -13.59
N LEU A 272 5.37 -7.85 -13.23
CA LEU A 272 5.47 -9.20 -12.65
C LEU A 272 6.22 -10.16 -13.56
N GLN A 273 5.93 -10.11 -14.87
CA GLN A 273 6.63 -10.93 -15.86
C GLN A 273 8.09 -10.50 -16.07
N ALA A 274 8.44 -9.25 -15.74
CA ALA A 274 9.78 -8.71 -15.91
C ALA A 274 10.67 -8.94 -14.70
N ILE A 275 10.14 -8.96 -13.48
CA ILE A 275 10.94 -9.07 -12.25
C ILE A 275 11.28 -10.52 -11.86
N GLU A 276 12.39 -10.66 -11.16
CA GLU A 276 12.78 -11.84 -10.41
C GLU A 276 13.06 -11.45 -8.95
N ALA A 277 12.20 -11.91 -8.05
CA ALA A 277 12.17 -11.50 -6.65
C ALA A 277 12.17 -12.76 -5.74
N PRO A 278 13.32 -13.45 -5.59
CA PRO A 278 13.39 -14.72 -4.87
C PRO A 278 12.97 -14.64 -3.41
N ALA A 279 13.10 -13.47 -2.78
CA ALA A 279 12.69 -13.22 -1.39
C ALA A 279 11.23 -12.76 -1.23
N LEU A 280 10.45 -12.69 -2.33
CA LEU A 280 9.07 -12.19 -2.29
C LEU A 280 8.21 -13.13 -1.44
N GLN A 281 7.60 -12.57 -0.40
CA GLN A 281 6.70 -13.27 0.51
C GLN A 281 5.26 -12.81 0.33
N ASP A 282 5.06 -11.57 -0.09
CA ASP A 282 3.77 -10.90 -0.08
C ASP A 282 3.45 -10.31 -1.44
N LEU A 283 2.42 -10.84 -2.09
CA LEU A 283 1.96 -10.35 -3.38
C LEU A 283 0.51 -9.87 -3.29
N HIS A 284 0.28 -8.64 -3.68
CA HIS A 284 -1.04 -8.02 -3.73
C HIS A 284 -1.32 -7.54 -5.16
N LEU A 285 -2.37 -8.06 -5.77
CA LEU A 285 -2.84 -7.68 -7.10
C LEU A 285 -4.19 -6.99 -7.02
N ASP A 286 -4.30 -5.79 -7.59
CA ASP A 286 -5.50 -4.98 -7.50
C ASP A 286 -6.07 -4.60 -8.88
N GLY A 287 -7.32 -5.01 -9.10
CA GLY A 287 -8.15 -4.75 -10.27
C GLY A 287 -9.09 -3.56 -10.17
N THR A 288 -8.94 -2.71 -9.15
CA THR A 288 -9.74 -1.50 -8.97
C THR A 288 -9.41 -0.46 -10.03
N ARG A 289 -10.45 0.14 -10.62
CA ARG A 289 -10.34 1.11 -11.71
C ARG A 289 -11.16 2.36 -11.41
N ASP A 290 -10.64 3.50 -11.86
CA ASP A 290 -11.32 4.79 -11.80
C ASP A 290 -12.24 5.00 -13.00
N ASP A 291 -11.94 4.36 -14.15
CA ASP A 291 -12.66 4.42 -15.42
C ASP A 291 -13.37 3.09 -15.74
N GLU A 292 -14.57 2.89 -15.19
CA GLU A 292 -15.45 1.78 -15.61
C GLU A 292 -16.13 2.07 -16.97
N ALA A 293 -15.38 2.58 -17.96
CA ALA A 293 -15.90 2.85 -19.29
C ALA A 293 -16.07 1.55 -20.09
N ASP A 294 -17.18 1.41 -20.81
CA ASP A 294 -17.60 0.20 -21.54
C ASP A 294 -16.59 -0.29 -22.62
N GLU A 295 -15.64 0.55 -23.03
CA GLU A 295 -14.69 0.27 -24.13
C GLU A 295 -13.72 -0.90 -23.83
N ASP A 296 -13.50 -1.28 -22.57
CA ASP A 296 -12.56 -2.33 -22.15
C ASP A 296 -13.22 -3.68 -21.75
N LEU A 297 -14.54 -3.81 -21.92
CA LEU A 297 -15.30 -5.00 -21.49
C LEU A 297 -14.80 -6.31 -22.14
N VAL A 298 -14.49 -6.27 -23.44
CA VAL A 298 -14.03 -7.44 -24.21
C VAL A 298 -12.67 -7.95 -23.72
N ALA A 299 -11.77 -7.03 -23.35
CA ALA A 299 -10.44 -7.41 -22.87
C ALA A 299 -10.50 -8.10 -21.50
N TRP A 300 -11.46 -7.72 -20.65
CA TRP A 300 -11.76 -8.38 -19.37
C TRP A 300 -12.31 -9.80 -19.54
N LEU A 301 -13.15 -10.01 -20.55
CA LEU A 301 -13.74 -11.31 -20.82
C LEU A 301 -12.72 -12.36 -21.26
N GLU A 302 -11.78 -11.97 -22.12
CA GLU A 302 -10.95 -12.95 -22.83
C GLU A 302 -9.47 -12.92 -22.42
N SER A 303 -8.92 -11.73 -22.17
CA SER A 303 -7.45 -11.55 -22.15
C SER A 303 -6.90 -11.33 -20.74
N HIS A 304 -7.55 -10.51 -19.91
CA HIS A 304 -6.98 -10.05 -18.65
C HIS A 304 -6.85 -11.14 -17.58
N PRO A 305 -7.86 -11.97 -17.30
CA PRO A 305 -7.71 -13.07 -16.35
C PRO A 305 -6.59 -14.04 -16.77
N ARG A 306 -6.43 -14.27 -18.07
CA ARG A 306 -5.36 -15.12 -18.63
C ARG A 306 -3.97 -14.48 -18.52
N THR A 307 -3.84 -13.17 -18.74
CA THR A 307 -2.54 -12.49 -18.59
C THR A 307 -2.12 -12.40 -17.14
N ILE A 308 -3.06 -12.18 -16.20
CA ILE A 308 -2.78 -12.26 -14.76
C ILE A 308 -2.32 -13.67 -14.39
N HIS A 309 -3.03 -14.72 -14.85
CA HIS A 309 -2.62 -16.10 -14.63
C HIS A 309 -1.22 -16.38 -15.18
N SER A 310 -0.92 -15.98 -16.42
CA SER A 310 0.41 -16.13 -17.01
C SER A 310 1.50 -15.42 -16.20
N ALA A 311 1.23 -14.21 -15.69
CA ALA A 311 2.16 -13.51 -14.82
C ALA A 311 2.36 -14.22 -13.47
N LEU A 312 1.32 -14.82 -12.90
CA LEU A 312 1.43 -15.64 -11.70
C LEU A 312 2.28 -16.91 -11.96
N GLN A 313 2.15 -17.55 -13.12
CA GLN A 313 2.98 -18.70 -13.49
C GLN A 313 4.47 -18.33 -13.57
N VAL A 314 4.80 -17.19 -14.19
CA VAL A 314 6.17 -16.66 -14.18
C VAL A 314 6.63 -16.34 -12.76
N THR A 315 5.76 -15.71 -11.96
CA THR A 315 6.06 -15.35 -10.57
C THR A 315 6.34 -16.58 -9.71
N ALA A 316 5.60 -17.67 -9.88
CA ALA A 316 5.82 -18.94 -9.18
C ALA A 316 7.26 -19.47 -9.35
N SER A 317 7.81 -19.38 -10.56
CA SER A 317 9.18 -19.81 -10.85
C SER A 317 10.26 -18.89 -10.25
N ARG A 318 9.94 -17.60 -10.06
CA ARG A 318 10.90 -16.55 -9.67
C ARG A 318 10.79 -16.08 -8.23
N SER A 319 9.71 -16.47 -7.56
CA SER A 319 9.35 -16.07 -6.20
C SER A 319 8.88 -17.29 -5.39
N PRO A 320 9.75 -18.31 -5.23
CA PRO A 320 9.35 -19.57 -4.62
C PRO A 320 8.93 -19.42 -3.15
N LEU A 321 9.38 -18.36 -2.47
CA LEU A 321 9.08 -18.06 -1.07
C LEU A 321 7.76 -17.31 -0.84
N LEU A 322 6.89 -17.20 -1.86
CA LEU A 322 5.62 -16.51 -1.71
C LEU A 322 4.76 -17.18 -0.64
N ARG A 323 4.34 -16.41 0.37
CA ARG A 323 3.56 -16.86 1.53
C ARG A 323 2.14 -16.32 1.56
N ARG A 324 1.91 -15.14 0.99
CA ARG A 324 0.62 -14.43 1.05
C ARG A 324 0.27 -13.87 -0.33
N LEU A 325 -0.93 -14.22 -0.80
CA LEU A 325 -1.49 -13.71 -2.05
C LEU A 325 -2.81 -12.99 -1.76
N ALA A 326 -2.89 -11.72 -2.11
CA ALA A 326 -4.11 -10.92 -2.03
C ALA A 326 -4.57 -10.51 -3.43
N LEU A 327 -5.84 -10.74 -3.73
CA LEU A 327 -6.50 -10.35 -4.97
C LEU A 327 -7.67 -9.42 -4.63
N VAL A 328 -7.61 -8.18 -5.08
CA VAL A 328 -8.67 -7.17 -4.89
C VAL A 328 -9.26 -6.86 -6.25
N ARG A 329 -10.53 -7.17 -6.52
CA ARG A 329 -11.15 -6.98 -7.86
C ARG A 329 -10.36 -7.58 -9.05
N ALA A 330 -9.42 -8.49 -8.79
CA ALA A 330 -8.54 -9.11 -9.79
C ALA A 330 -9.03 -10.51 -10.13
N TYR A 331 -9.86 -10.61 -11.16
CA TYR A 331 -10.50 -11.86 -11.57
C TYR A 331 -9.51 -12.85 -12.20
N LEU A 332 -9.65 -14.13 -11.84
CA LEU A 332 -8.88 -15.24 -12.38
C LEU A 332 -9.82 -16.30 -12.94
N PRO A 333 -9.43 -17.00 -14.03
CA PRO A 333 -10.23 -18.11 -14.54
C PRO A 333 -10.17 -19.29 -13.56
N ARG A 334 -11.17 -20.18 -13.64
CA ARG A 334 -11.27 -21.38 -12.79
C ARG A 334 -10.00 -22.23 -12.77
N GLU A 335 -9.43 -22.47 -13.95
CA GLU A 335 -8.18 -23.21 -14.13
C GLU A 335 -6.99 -22.60 -13.38
N ALA A 336 -6.93 -21.27 -13.26
CA ALA A 336 -5.87 -20.60 -12.50
C ALA A 336 -6.03 -20.82 -10.99
N TRP A 337 -7.26 -20.79 -10.48
CA TRP A 337 -7.54 -21.10 -9.08
C TRP A 337 -7.21 -22.55 -8.74
N GLU A 338 -7.61 -23.50 -9.59
CA GLU A 338 -7.27 -24.91 -9.41
C GLU A 338 -5.76 -25.14 -9.42
N TRP A 339 -5.04 -24.42 -10.29
CA TRP A 339 -3.58 -24.43 -10.31
C TRP A 339 -2.98 -23.87 -9.01
N ILE A 340 -3.37 -22.66 -8.57
CA ILE A 340 -2.87 -22.02 -7.34
C ILE A 340 -3.06 -22.93 -6.12
N LEU A 341 -4.24 -23.52 -6.00
CA LEU A 341 -4.63 -24.37 -4.86
C LEU A 341 -4.07 -25.80 -4.94
N GLY A 342 -3.39 -26.15 -6.05
CA GLY A 342 -2.80 -27.47 -6.27
C GLY A 342 -3.83 -28.57 -6.54
N CYS A 343 -5.03 -28.23 -7.03
CA CYS A 343 -6.12 -29.15 -7.35
C CYS A 343 -5.96 -29.83 -8.72
N THR A 344 -5.01 -29.40 -9.54
CA THR A 344 -4.77 -29.96 -10.88
C THR A 344 -4.14 -31.36 -10.80
N SER A 345 -4.64 -32.29 -11.62
CA SER A 345 -4.25 -33.71 -11.60
C SER A 345 -2.92 -34.02 -12.28
N HIS A 346 -2.36 -33.09 -13.05
CA HIS A 346 -1.24 -33.37 -13.95
C HIS A 346 0.12 -32.86 -13.43
N ASP A 347 0.15 -31.93 -12.47
CA ASP A 347 1.40 -31.36 -11.94
C ASP A 347 1.70 -31.87 -10.54
N THR A 348 2.81 -32.59 -10.36
CA THR A 348 3.25 -33.05 -9.03
C THR A 348 3.77 -31.92 -8.16
N ASN A 349 4.20 -30.80 -8.74
CA ASN A 349 4.73 -29.66 -8.01
C ASN A 349 3.67 -28.60 -7.73
N LEU A 350 3.63 -28.09 -6.50
CA LEU A 350 2.82 -26.92 -6.14
C LEU A 350 3.44 -25.65 -6.76
N PRO A 351 2.63 -24.75 -7.33
CA PRO A 351 3.18 -23.52 -7.90
C PRO A 351 3.77 -22.59 -6.86
N PHE A 352 3.12 -22.50 -5.69
CA PHE A 352 3.61 -21.71 -4.55
C PHE A 352 3.67 -22.62 -3.32
N PRO A 353 4.78 -23.37 -3.13
CA PRO A 353 4.86 -24.39 -2.07
C PRO A 353 4.81 -23.80 -0.65
N HIS A 354 5.09 -22.51 -0.49
CA HIS A 354 5.07 -21.81 0.80
C HIS A 354 3.84 -20.91 1.01
N LEU A 355 2.87 -20.93 0.08
CA LEU A 355 1.68 -20.09 0.18
C LEU A 355 0.77 -20.59 1.31
N VAL A 356 0.58 -19.76 2.32
CA VAL A 356 -0.19 -20.08 3.54
C VAL A 356 -1.41 -19.18 3.74
N SER A 357 -1.51 -18.08 2.99
CA SER A 357 -2.63 -17.14 3.10
C SER A 357 -3.10 -16.70 1.73
N ILE A 358 -4.41 -16.77 1.51
CA ILE A 358 -5.07 -16.21 0.34
C ILE A 358 -6.16 -15.25 0.81
N ALA A 359 -6.18 -14.05 0.23
CA ALA A 359 -7.22 -13.07 0.44
C ALA A 359 -7.87 -12.68 -0.89
N VAL A 360 -9.20 -12.73 -0.92
CA VAL A 360 -10.04 -12.34 -2.05
C VAL A 360 -10.95 -11.24 -1.56
N ARG A 361 -10.79 -10.02 -2.09
CA ARG A 361 -11.54 -8.85 -1.61
C ARG A 361 -12.25 -8.12 -2.74
N GLN A 362 -13.42 -7.56 -2.42
CA GLN A 362 -14.22 -6.70 -3.29
C GLN A 362 -14.57 -7.32 -4.65
N MET A 363 -14.55 -8.65 -4.77
CA MET A 363 -14.99 -9.32 -5.98
C MET A 363 -16.51 -9.41 -5.98
N GLU A 364 -17.13 -8.92 -7.03
CA GLU A 364 -18.55 -9.14 -7.32
C GLU A 364 -18.74 -10.55 -7.89
N ALA A 365 -19.90 -11.16 -7.65
CA ALA A 365 -20.26 -12.51 -8.13
C ALA A 365 -20.04 -12.66 -9.64
N VAL A 366 -20.51 -11.66 -10.38
CA VAL A 366 -20.29 -11.51 -11.82
C VAL A 366 -19.99 -10.03 -12.05
N LYS A 367 -18.87 -9.72 -12.70
CA LYS A 367 -18.56 -8.37 -13.14
C LYS A 367 -18.10 -8.38 -14.58
N TRP A 368 -18.70 -7.52 -15.41
CA TRP A 368 -18.38 -7.45 -16.84
C TRP A 368 -18.45 -8.83 -17.52
N GLU A 369 -19.46 -9.64 -17.18
CA GLU A 369 -19.63 -11.03 -17.63
C GLU A 369 -18.52 -12.01 -17.17
N VAL A 370 -17.54 -11.55 -16.39
CA VAL A 370 -16.53 -12.40 -15.73
C VAL A 370 -17.07 -12.89 -14.39
N THR A 371 -17.30 -14.18 -14.27
CA THR A 371 -17.73 -14.83 -13.03
C THR A 371 -16.56 -14.94 -12.06
N ASN A 372 -16.78 -14.59 -10.79
CA ASN A 372 -15.84 -14.94 -9.73
C ASN A 372 -15.80 -16.46 -9.57
N ALA A 373 -14.67 -17.08 -9.94
CA ALA A 373 -14.50 -18.53 -9.88
C ALA A 373 -14.25 -19.09 -8.47
N VAL A 374 -14.19 -18.22 -7.44
CA VAL A 374 -14.14 -18.62 -6.02
C VAL A 374 -15.56 -18.91 -5.54
N ASP A 375 -16.06 -20.06 -5.96
CA ASP A 375 -17.41 -20.56 -5.68
C ASP A 375 -17.37 -21.82 -4.79
N ASP A 376 -18.55 -22.33 -4.45
CA ASP A 376 -18.71 -23.59 -3.71
C ASP A 376 -17.96 -24.75 -4.37
N ALA A 377 -18.07 -24.87 -5.70
CA ALA A 377 -17.45 -25.97 -6.42
C ALA A 377 -15.91 -25.92 -6.32
N LEU A 378 -15.31 -24.74 -6.16
CA LEU A 378 -13.86 -24.59 -5.93
C LEU A 378 -13.50 -25.07 -4.54
N MET A 379 -14.25 -24.62 -3.55
CA MET A 379 -14.04 -24.98 -2.15
C MET A 379 -14.19 -26.48 -1.91
N GLU A 380 -15.22 -27.10 -2.50
CA GLU A 380 -15.42 -28.55 -2.45
C GLU A 380 -14.32 -29.32 -3.18
N LEU A 381 -13.86 -28.81 -4.33
CA LEU A 381 -12.76 -29.43 -5.08
C LEU A 381 -11.47 -29.38 -4.27
N TYR A 382 -11.17 -28.23 -3.64
CA TYR A 382 -10.02 -28.07 -2.78
C TYR A 382 -10.08 -28.95 -1.53
N ALA A 383 -11.25 -29.08 -0.90
CA ALA A 383 -11.42 -30.00 0.22
C ALA A 383 -11.06 -31.46 -0.13
N LYS A 384 -11.27 -31.86 -1.39
CA LYS A 384 -11.02 -33.22 -1.89
C LYS A 384 -9.61 -33.43 -2.46
N LYS A 385 -9.06 -32.41 -3.14
CA LYS A 385 -7.83 -32.54 -3.97
C LYS A 385 -6.77 -31.50 -3.66
N GLY A 386 -7.05 -30.54 -2.80
CA GLY A 386 -6.14 -29.47 -2.42
C GLY A 386 -4.88 -30.03 -1.81
N ARG A 387 -3.74 -29.59 -2.34
CA ARG A 387 -2.41 -29.97 -1.83
C ARG A 387 -1.70 -28.83 -1.12
N LEU A 388 -2.14 -27.59 -1.37
CA LEU A 388 -1.66 -26.44 -0.63
C LEU A 388 -2.12 -26.51 0.82
N ILE A 389 -1.30 -26.07 1.77
CA ILE A 389 -1.65 -26.03 3.20
C ILE A 389 -1.93 -24.56 3.56
N LEU A 390 -3.21 -24.19 3.53
CA LEU A 390 -3.64 -22.85 3.92
C LEU A 390 -3.79 -22.74 5.44
N ARG A 391 -3.27 -21.65 6.00
CA ARG A 391 -3.47 -21.23 7.40
C ARG A 391 -4.49 -20.11 7.51
N ARG A 392 -4.69 -19.33 6.44
CA ARG A 392 -5.68 -18.27 6.39
C ARG A 392 -6.37 -18.21 5.04
N PHE A 393 -7.68 -18.05 5.07
CA PHE A 393 -8.49 -17.72 3.89
C PHE A 393 -9.42 -16.55 4.22
N ALA A 394 -9.21 -15.42 3.55
CA ALA A 394 -10.07 -14.25 3.68
C ALA A 394 -10.91 -14.08 2.41
N TYR A 395 -12.23 -14.15 2.54
CA TYR A 395 -13.18 -13.97 1.45
C TYR A 395 -14.12 -12.81 1.77
N LEU A 396 -13.67 -11.62 1.38
CA LEU A 396 -14.32 -10.34 1.61
C LEU A 396 -14.98 -9.83 0.31
N ALA A 397 -15.83 -10.67 -0.27
CA ALA A 397 -16.52 -10.39 -1.53
C ALA A 397 -17.73 -9.46 -1.31
N SER A 398 -18.07 -8.68 -2.33
CA SER A 398 -19.23 -7.78 -2.28
C SER A 398 -20.55 -8.55 -2.25
N GLU A 399 -20.58 -9.72 -2.89
CA GLU A 399 -21.69 -10.67 -2.87
C GLU A 399 -21.14 -12.08 -2.61
N PRO A 400 -21.32 -12.64 -1.40
CA PRO A 400 -20.74 -13.92 -1.10
C PRO A 400 -21.45 -15.06 -1.84
N GLN A 401 -20.69 -15.80 -2.67
CA GLN A 401 -21.16 -17.00 -3.37
C GLN A 401 -20.99 -18.28 -2.54
N LEU A 402 -20.24 -18.20 -1.44
CA LEU A 402 -19.89 -19.36 -0.62
C LEU A 402 -21.04 -19.68 0.34
N ARG A 403 -21.66 -20.86 0.17
CA ARG A 403 -22.66 -21.39 1.10
C ARG A 403 -21.98 -22.06 2.28
N GLY A 404 -22.66 -22.05 3.44
CA GLY A 404 -22.15 -22.66 4.67
C GLY A 404 -21.77 -24.14 4.52
N VAL A 405 -22.46 -24.91 3.66
CA VAL A 405 -22.12 -26.31 3.37
C VAL A 405 -20.71 -26.43 2.77
N ALA A 406 -20.40 -25.62 1.76
CA ALA A 406 -19.11 -25.66 1.08
C ALA A 406 -17.98 -25.16 1.99
N LEU A 407 -18.23 -24.10 2.76
CA LEU A 407 -17.30 -23.60 3.78
C LEU A 407 -16.99 -24.68 4.83
N HIS A 408 -18.01 -25.39 5.31
CA HIS A 408 -17.81 -26.45 6.29
C HIS A 408 -17.00 -27.63 5.70
N GLN A 409 -17.28 -28.04 4.46
CA GLN A 409 -16.48 -29.07 3.78
C GLN A 409 -15.02 -28.62 3.56
N PHE A 410 -14.83 -27.37 3.16
CA PHE A 410 -13.53 -26.73 2.99
C PHE A 410 -12.72 -26.75 4.28
N ILE A 411 -13.29 -26.25 5.39
CA ILE A 411 -12.58 -26.18 6.67
C ILE A 411 -12.29 -27.57 7.20
N ASN A 412 -13.23 -28.52 7.11
CA ASN A 412 -12.97 -29.89 7.52
C ASN A 412 -11.87 -30.53 6.67
N GLY A 413 -11.86 -30.31 5.35
CA GLY A 413 -10.79 -30.77 4.47
C GLY A 413 -9.42 -30.21 4.89
N VAL A 414 -9.36 -28.92 5.21
CA VAL A 414 -8.11 -28.24 5.62
C VAL A 414 -7.65 -28.68 7.01
N THR A 415 -8.52 -28.58 8.01
CA THR A 415 -8.17 -28.82 9.42
C THR A 415 -7.88 -30.28 9.71
N ILE A 416 -8.62 -31.21 9.12
CA ILE A 416 -8.42 -32.65 9.37
C ILE A 416 -7.17 -33.16 8.65
N ALA A 417 -6.89 -32.65 7.44
CA ALA A 417 -5.84 -33.23 6.59
C ALA A 417 -4.52 -32.45 6.58
N GLN A 418 -4.49 -31.16 6.95
CA GLN A 418 -3.38 -30.28 6.58
C GLN A 418 -2.83 -29.40 7.72
N VAL A 419 -3.62 -29.05 8.73
CA VAL A 419 -3.19 -28.14 9.81
C VAL A 419 -2.65 -28.93 11.01
N PRO A 420 -1.42 -28.65 11.49
CA PRO A 420 -0.92 -29.26 12.72
C PRO A 420 -1.85 -28.99 13.91
N PRO A 421 -1.96 -29.91 14.88
CA PRO A 421 -2.89 -29.77 16.02
C PRO A 421 -2.65 -28.55 16.91
N ASP A 422 -1.46 -27.94 16.82
CA ASP A 422 -1.07 -26.74 17.59
C ASP A 422 -1.24 -25.43 16.79
N GLU A 423 -1.72 -25.49 15.55
CA GLU A 423 -1.92 -24.32 14.69
C GLU A 423 -3.40 -23.99 14.50
N ILE A 424 -3.69 -22.71 14.30
CA ILE A 424 -5.04 -22.19 14.10
C ILE A 424 -5.21 -21.83 12.63
N PHE A 425 -6.28 -22.34 12.03
CA PHE A 425 -6.78 -21.89 10.72
C PHE A 425 -7.67 -20.66 10.91
N GLU A 426 -7.37 -19.58 10.20
CA GLU A 426 -8.15 -18.34 10.22
C GLU A 426 -9.05 -18.22 8.99
N LEU A 427 -10.36 -18.14 9.21
CA LEU A 427 -11.35 -17.83 8.19
C LEU A 427 -11.87 -16.42 8.41
N GLU A 428 -11.79 -15.56 7.40
CA GLU A 428 -12.32 -14.20 7.47
C GLU A 428 -13.35 -13.98 6.37
N LEU A 429 -14.53 -13.46 6.73
CA LEU A 429 -15.67 -13.30 5.83
C LEU A 429 -16.39 -11.96 6.05
N ASP A 430 -16.81 -11.33 4.95
CA ASP A 430 -17.67 -10.13 4.97
C ASP A 430 -19.11 -10.49 4.58
N GLY A 431 -20.07 -9.78 5.19
CA GLY A 431 -21.43 -9.65 4.67
C GLY A 431 -22.53 -10.36 5.46
N THR A 432 -23.75 -10.24 4.95
CA THR A 432 -24.93 -10.85 5.56
C THR A 432 -25.11 -12.29 5.07
N PHE A 433 -24.76 -13.24 5.91
CA PHE A 433 -25.01 -14.66 5.65
C PHE A 433 -26.45 -15.05 5.97
N GLY A 434 -27.01 -15.95 5.15
CA GLY A 434 -28.29 -16.60 5.47
C GLY A 434 -28.20 -17.44 6.75
N VAL A 435 -29.34 -17.71 7.39
CA VAL A 435 -29.42 -18.40 8.69
C VAL A 435 -28.64 -19.72 8.70
N ASP A 436 -28.83 -20.57 7.68
CA ASP A 436 -28.09 -21.85 7.55
C ASP A 436 -26.57 -21.66 7.46
N THR A 437 -26.09 -20.58 6.83
CA THR A 437 -24.65 -20.31 6.77
C THR A 437 -24.11 -19.80 8.10
N LYS A 438 -24.88 -18.98 8.83
CA LYS A 438 -24.51 -18.55 10.19
C LYS A 438 -24.42 -19.71 11.17
N GLU A 439 -25.44 -20.56 11.22
CA GLU A 439 -25.46 -21.74 12.10
C GLU A 439 -24.26 -22.66 11.84
N ARG A 440 -23.89 -22.85 10.57
CA ARG A 440 -22.71 -23.64 10.21
C ARG A 440 -21.39 -22.96 10.57
N LEU A 441 -21.30 -21.63 10.46
CA LEU A 441 -20.12 -20.88 10.90
C LEU A 441 -19.97 -20.92 12.43
N GLU A 442 -21.07 -20.92 13.17
CA GLU A 442 -21.08 -21.12 14.62
C GLU A 442 -20.61 -22.53 14.99
N ASP A 443 -21.05 -23.57 14.28
CA ASP A 443 -20.56 -24.95 14.47
C ASP A 443 -19.05 -25.06 14.19
N LEU A 444 -18.57 -24.36 13.16
CA LEU A 444 -17.13 -24.26 12.84
C LEU A 444 -16.33 -23.56 13.95
N LEU A 445 -16.88 -22.56 14.63
CA LEU A 445 -16.25 -21.92 15.78
C LEU A 445 -16.08 -22.88 16.97
N LEU A 446 -16.94 -23.90 17.08
CA LEU A 446 -16.82 -24.95 18.08
C LEU A 446 -15.74 -25.99 17.73
N THR A 447 -15.25 -26.00 16.48
CA THR A 447 -14.20 -26.91 16.04
C THR A 447 -12.83 -26.42 16.53
N LYS A 448 -12.08 -27.31 17.21
CA LYS A 448 -10.74 -26.98 17.69
C LYS A 448 -9.82 -26.61 16.53
N GLY A 449 -9.08 -25.51 16.68
CA GLY A 449 -8.10 -25.06 15.69
C GLY A 449 -8.66 -24.15 14.60
N VAL A 450 -9.89 -23.66 14.72
CA VAL A 450 -10.48 -22.70 13.78
C VAL A 450 -10.78 -21.37 14.48
N ARG A 451 -10.42 -20.27 13.84
CA ARG A 451 -10.82 -18.91 14.21
C ARG A 451 -11.60 -18.30 13.06
N VAL A 452 -12.87 -17.95 13.30
CA VAL A 452 -13.71 -17.25 12.32
C VAL A 452 -13.78 -15.78 12.68
N ILE A 453 -13.51 -14.90 11.72
CA ILE A 453 -13.63 -13.44 11.81
C ILE A 453 -14.78 -13.05 10.88
N LEU A 454 -15.85 -12.51 11.46
CA LEU A 454 -17.04 -12.06 10.73
C LEU A 454 -17.15 -10.55 10.83
N HIS A 455 -17.27 -9.88 9.69
CA HIS A 455 -17.56 -8.44 9.65
C HIS A 455 -19.05 -8.22 9.41
N GLU A 456 -19.77 -7.77 10.44
CA GLU A 456 -21.23 -7.55 10.41
C GLU A 456 -21.64 -6.34 9.56
N GLU A 457 -20.78 -5.32 9.51
CA GLU A 457 -20.85 -4.25 8.53
C GLU A 457 -19.72 -4.47 7.54
N PRO A 458 -19.93 -4.34 6.21
CA PRO A 458 -18.82 -4.35 5.27
C PRO A 458 -17.85 -3.28 5.78
N PRO A 459 -16.59 -3.64 6.12
CA PRO A 459 -15.69 -2.77 6.87
C PRO A 459 -15.73 -1.40 6.21
N GLN A 460 -16.23 -0.38 6.94
CA GLN A 460 -16.51 0.98 6.43
C GLN A 460 -15.41 1.29 5.45
N ARG A 461 -15.69 1.21 4.12
CA ARG A 461 -14.68 1.09 3.05
C ARG A 461 -13.44 1.82 3.50
N LYS A 462 -12.54 1.13 4.21
CA LYS A 462 -11.49 1.90 4.86
C LYS A 462 -10.76 2.40 3.64
N SER A 463 -10.41 3.68 3.65
CA SER A 463 -9.69 4.36 2.58
C SER A 463 -8.35 3.65 2.22
N TRP A 464 -8.06 2.50 2.84
CA TRP A 464 -7.16 1.39 2.51
C TRP A 464 -6.71 1.31 1.06
N TRP A 465 -7.57 1.63 0.08
CA TRP A 465 -7.18 1.54 -1.33
C TRP A 465 -7.55 2.73 -2.22
N THR A 466 -8.44 3.64 -1.80
CA THR A 466 -8.78 4.83 -2.58
C THR A 466 -7.78 5.94 -2.29
N LEU A 467 -6.63 5.97 -2.97
CA LEU A 467 -5.62 7.06 -2.95
C LEU A 467 -4.47 6.91 -1.93
N GLY A 468 -4.25 5.72 -1.37
CA GLY A 468 -3.06 5.43 -0.54
C GLY A 468 -2.99 6.16 0.79
N ARG A 469 -4.00 6.96 1.16
CA ARG A 469 -3.90 8.02 2.18
C ARG A 469 -3.54 7.52 3.58
N ASP A 470 -3.80 6.26 3.90
CA ASP A 470 -3.67 5.73 5.27
C ASP A 470 -2.99 4.35 5.36
N ILE A 471 -2.22 3.93 4.36
CA ILE A 471 -1.66 2.56 4.37
C ILE A 471 -0.27 2.51 5.00
N ASP A 472 -0.12 1.69 6.04
CA ASP A 472 1.18 1.24 6.55
C ASP A 472 1.55 -0.11 5.89
N PRO A 473 2.61 -0.19 5.07
CA PRO A 473 3.07 -1.45 4.46
C PRO A 473 3.48 -2.53 5.47
N THR A 474 3.55 -2.19 6.76
CA THR A 474 3.86 -3.11 7.84
C THR A 474 2.62 -3.69 8.56
N GLU A 475 1.42 -3.16 8.31
CA GLU A 475 0.19 -3.67 8.94
C GLU A 475 -0.13 -5.10 8.50
N ALA A 476 -0.37 -5.98 9.48
CA ALA A 476 -0.72 -7.39 9.24
C ALA A 476 -2.04 -7.55 8.46
N ASP A 477 -2.97 -6.61 8.64
CA ASP A 477 -4.29 -6.59 7.98
C ASP A 477 -4.23 -6.18 6.50
N SER A 478 -3.05 -5.76 6.02
CA SER A 478 -2.76 -5.52 4.60
C SER A 478 -2.83 -6.79 3.75
N TYR A 479 -2.94 -7.96 4.41
CA TYR A 479 -3.02 -9.30 3.83
C TYR A 479 -4.24 -10.02 4.36
#